data_AF-A0A9N8WN45-F1
#
_entry.id   AF-A0A9N8WN45-F1
#
_cell.length_a   1.000
_cell.length_b   1.000
_cell.length_c   1.000
_cell.angle_alpha   90.00
_cell.angle_beta   90.00
_cell.angle_gamma   90.00
#
_symmetry.space_group_name_H-M   'P 1'
#
loop_
_entity.id
_entity.type
_entity.pdbx_description
1 polymer ?
#
loop_
_entity_poly.entity_id
_entity_poly.type
_entity_poly.pdbx_seq_one_letter_code
_entity_poly.pdbx_strand_id
1 'polypeptide(L)'
;MSYENYERDSSVYSEPTESEYDPNDERWDDWEEECIHSDLKCLFCENLYSSANDLFVHCTNEHGFDFIKTRAELKLDFYQCIRLINYIRQQVLDNHKLANCRSFSISESTTFLDNDKYLKPILDDDPLLYVFESTENDDFSDDDDPNENINTINDSSTTRLKEFNPTTPLEHELLNHLRITEQRLHDTEAQLRKMTNQVMEYREMFRQQFVDTVDHTPNFEEIFADADT
;
A
#
# COMPACT_ATOMS: atom_id res chain seq x y z
N MET A 1 -2.59 14.98 65.55
CA MET A 1 -2.19 14.78 64.14
C MET A 1 -1.29 13.56 64.11
N SER A 2 -1.91 12.40 63.91
CA SER A 2 -1.25 11.10 63.83
C SER A 2 -1.23 10.71 62.36
N TYR A 3 -0.04 10.67 61.78
CA TYR A 3 0.18 10.22 60.41
C TYR A 3 0.14 8.69 60.38
N GLU A 4 -0.81 8.13 59.65
CA GLU A 4 -0.89 6.70 59.37
C GLU A 4 0.15 6.34 58.30
N ASN A 5 0.96 5.32 58.61
CA ASN A 5 1.90 4.71 57.68
C ASN A 5 1.12 3.93 56.62
N TYR A 6 1.17 4.40 55.37
CA TYR A 6 0.84 3.55 54.22
C TYR A 6 2.08 2.72 53.87
N GLU A 7 2.00 1.42 54.11
CA GLU A 7 2.94 0.43 53.58
C GLU A 7 2.90 0.51 52.04
N ARG A 8 4.04 0.86 51.46
CA ARG A 8 4.26 0.89 50.01
C ARG A 8 4.34 -0.56 49.53
N ASP A 9 3.26 -1.05 48.94
CA ASP A 9 3.22 -2.34 48.26
C ASP A 9 4.23 -2.30 47.09
N SER A 10 5.34 -3.01 47.29
CA SER A 10 6.45 -3.08 46.33
C SER A 10 6.04 -4.03 45.21
N SER A 11 5.34 -3.52 44.20
CA SER A 11 5.07 -4.26 42.97
C SER A 11 6.40 -4.73 42.39
N VAL A 12 6.61 -6.04 42.40
CA VAL A 12 7.74 -6.73 41.77
C VAL A 12 7.69 -6.42 40.27
N TYR A 13 8.39 -5.37 39.87
CA TYR A 13 8.82 -5.22 38.49
C TYR A 13 9.98 -6.20 38.33
N SER A 14 9.68 -7.38 37.80
CA SER A 14 10.70 -8.31 37.35
C SER A 14 11.43 -7.65 36.18
N GLU A 15 12.60 -7.09 36.45
CA GLU A 15 13.52 -6.68 35.38
C GLU A 15 13.89 -7.94 34.57
N PRO A 16 13.74 -7.93 33.23
CA PRO A 16 14.14 -9.06 32.42
C PRO A 16 15.65 -9.25 32.57
N THR A 17 16.06 -10.42 33.03
CA THR A 17 17.48 -10.77 33.12
C THR A 17 18.04 -10.99 31.71
N GLU A 18 19.25 -10.47 31.47
CA GLU A 18 20.01 -10.51 30.20
C GLU A 18 20.24 -11.93 29.63
N SER A 19 19.87 -12.99 30.36
CA SER A 19 20.02 -14.40 29.96
C SER A 19 18.81 -15.00 29.25
N GLU A 20 17.76 -14.24 28.95
CA GLU A 20 16.62 -14.69 28.13
C GLU A 20 16.75 -14.32 26.65
N TYR A 21 17.91 -13.84 26.21
CA TYR A 21 18.20 -13.59 24.81
C TYR A 21 18.66 -14.90 24.15
N ASP A 22 17.73 -15.61 23.50
CA ASP A 22 18.08 -16.70 22.59
C ASP A 22 18.44 -16.08 21.22
N PRO A 23 19.71 -16.08 20.81
CA PRO A 23 20.13 -15.56 19.50
C PRO A 23 19.55 -16.36 18.33
N ASN A 24 18.86 -17.48 18.59
CA ASN A 24 18.16 -18.30 17.62
C ASN A 24 16.63 -18.07 17.64
N ASP A 25 16.13 -17.08 18.39
CA ASP A 25 14.74 -16.61 18.33
C ASP A 25 14.55 -15.71 17.08
N GLU A 26 14.72 -16.31 15.91
CA GLU A 26 14.46 -15.74 14.59
C GLU A 26 12.93 -15.64 14.31
N ARG A 27 12.06 -15.70 15.34
CA ARG A 27 10.59 -15.63 15.19
C ARG A 27 10.06 -14.24 14.80
N TRP A 28 10.95 -13.30 14.47
CA TRP A 28 10.60 -12.00 13.90
C TRP A 28 10.67 -12.00 12.36
N ASP A 29 11.19 -13.06 11.73
CA ASP A 29 11.26 -13.19 10.26
C ASP A 29 10.05 -13.94 9.66
N ASP A 30 9.19 -14.53 10.48
CA ASP A 30 8.02 -15.31 10.06
C ASP A 30 6.73 -14.46 9.93
N TRP A 31 6.87 -13.12 9.84
CA TRP A 31 5.79 -12.30 9.30
C TRP A 31 5.80 -12.53 7.79
N GLU A 32 5.18 -13.64 7.37
CA GLU A 32 4.76 -13.75 5.98
C GLU A 32 3.96 -12.48 5.69
N GLU A 33 4.46 -11.66 4.77
CA GLU A 33 3.63 -10.74 4.00
C GLU A 33 2.66 -11.62 3.22
N GLU A 34 1.71 -12.25 3.92
CA GLU A 34 0.52 -12.79 3.32
C GLU A 34 -0.06 -11.59 2.61
N CYS A 35 0.16 -11.53 1.29
CA CYS A 35 -0.40 -10.51 0.43
C CYS A 35 -1.89 -10.59 0.70
N ILE A 36 -2.37 -9.67 1.55
CA ILE A 36 -3.72 -9.64 2.05
C ILE A 36 -4.56 -9.27 0.84
N HIS A 37 -4.87 -10.27 0.00
CA HIS A 37 -5.92 -10.23 -1.00
C HIS A 37 -7.27 -10.26 -0.27
N SER A 38 -7.44 -9.38 0.72
CA SER A 38 -8.71 -9.16 1.37
C SER A 38 -9.51 -8.26 0.45
N ASP A 39 -10.56 -8.84 -0.09
CA ASP A 39 -11.56 -8.13 -0.85
C ASP A 39 -12.03 -6.87 -0.11
N LEU A 40 -11.94 -5.72 -0.77
CA LEU A 40 -12.36 -4.44 -0.24
C LEU A 40 -13.89 -4.32 -0.32
N LYS A 41 -14.54 -4.18 0.84
CA LYS A 41 -15.98 -3.98 0.91
C LYS A 41 -16.38 -2.54 0.63
N CYS A 42 -17.35 -2.34 -0.27
CA CYS A 42 -17.97 -1.05 -0.55
C CYS A 42 -18.41 -0.33 0.74
N LEU A 43 -18.37 1.01 0.72
CA LEU A 43 -18.83 1.85 1.84
C LEU A 43 -20.33 1.72 2.14
N PHE A 44 -21.14 1.35 1.15
CA PHE A 44 -22.60 1.37 1.23
C PHE A 44 -23.23 -0.03 1.14
N CYS A 45 -22.77 -0.87 0.22
CA CYS A 45 -23.39 -2.16 -0.08
C CYS A 45 -22.47 -3.35 0.26
N GLU A 46 -22.89 -4.56 -0.10
CA GLU A 46 -22.16 -5.81 0.17
C GLU A 46 -21.17 -6.19 -0.95
N ASN A 47 -21.02 -5.35 -1.97
CA ASN A 47 -20.09 -5.60 -3.07
C ASN A 47 -18.62 -5.51 -2.61
N LEU A 48 -17.81 -6.36 -3.23
CA LEU A 48 -16.40 -6.59 -2.93
C LEU A 48 -15.54 -6.23 -4.15
N TYR A 49 -14.35 -5.66 -3.90
CA TYR A 49 -13.45 -5.16 -4.95
C TYR A 49 -12.01 -5.52 -4.64
N SER A 50 -11.21 -5.78 -5.68
CA SER A 50 -9.78 -6.06 -5.56
C SER A 50 -8.92 -4.79 -5.45
N SER A 51 -9.44 -3.62 -5.82
CA SER A 51 -8.73 -2.35 -5.76
C SER A 51 -9.59 -1.24 -5.14
N ALA A 52 -8.95 -0.30 -4.43
CA ALA A 52 -9.64 0.83 -3.82
C ALA A 52 -10.20 1.79 -4.88
N ASN A 53 -9.54 1.88 -6.04
CA ASN A 53 -10.01 2.68 -7.17
C ASN A 53 -11.35 2.14 -7.70
N ASP A 54 -11.45 0.83 -7.96
CA ASP A 54 -12.70 0.21 -8.43
C ASP A 54 -13.84 0.41 -7.43
N LEU A 55 -13.54 0.29 -6.13
CA LEU A 55 -14.49 0.54 -5.05
C LEU A 55 -15.00 1.99 -5.07
N PHE A 56 -14.12 2.98 -5.24
CA PHE A 56 -14.52 4.39 -5.26
C PHE A 56 -15.26 4.78 -6.55
N VAL A 57 -14.88 4.21 -7.69
CA VAL A 57 -15.63 4.33 -8.95
C VAL A 57 -17.04 3.78 -8.77
N HIS A 58 -17.19 2.62 -8.15
CA HIS A 58 -18.50 2.07 -7.82
C HIS A 58 -19.31 2.98 -6.88
N CYS A 59 -18.69 3.50 -5.81
CA CYS A 59 -19.35 4.44 -4.90
C CYS A 59 -19.86 5.69 -5.64
N THR A 60 -19.10 6.17 -6.62
CA THR A 60 -19.49 7.31 -7.43
C THR A 60 -20.67 6.98 -8.35
N ASN A 61 -20.62 5.84 -9.04
CA ASN A 61 -21.61 5.48 -10.06
C ASN A 61 -22.94 4.99 -9.47
N GLU A 62 -22.89 4.11 -8.47
CA GLU A 62 -24.09 3.47 -7.92
C GLU A 62 -24.67 4.24 -6.73
N HIS A 63 -23.81 4.90 -5.93
CA HIS A 63 -24.23 5.60 -4.72
C HIS A 63 -24.16 7.14 -4.83
N GLY A 64 -23.63 7.66 -5.95
CA GLY A 64 -23.50 9.09 -6.17
C GLY A 64 -22.55 9.77 -5.18
N PHE A 65 -21.62 9.01 -4.60
CA PHE A 65 -20.66 9.49 -3.61
C PHE A 65 -19.23 9.37 -4.12
N ASP A 66 -18.61 10.53 -4.34
CA ASP A 66 -17.22 10.65 -4.77
C ASP A 66 -16.33 10.93 -3.55
N PHE A 67 -15.63 9.89 -3.10
CA PHE A 67 -14.75 9.95 -1.93
C PHE A 67 -13.55 10.88 -2.17
N ILE A 68 -12.92 10.79 -3.35
CA ILE A 68 -11.71 11.54 -3.69
C ILE A 68 -12.03 13.04 -3.74
N LYS A 69 -13.12 13.40 -4.42
CA LYS A 69 -13.61 14.78 -4.47
C LYS A 69 -13.99 15.31 -3.09
N THR A 70 -14.72 14.52 -2.30
CA THR A 70 -15.12 14.90 -0.94
C THR A 70 -13.90 15.19 -0.06
N ARG A 71 -12.90 14.32 -0.10
CA ARG A 71 -11.64 14.51 0.63
C ARG A 71 -10.96 15.81 0.22
N ALA A 72 -10.87 16.08 -1.08
CA ALA A 72 -10.24 17.30 -1.60
C ALA A 72 -11.02 18.57 -1.22
N GLU A 73 -12.35 18.55 -1.31
CA GLU A 73 -13.23 19.67 -0.98
C GLU A 73 -13.17 20.03 0.51
N LEU A 74 -13.18 19.02 1.38
CA LEU A 74 -13.12 19.20 2.83
C LEU A 74 -11.69 19.28 3.38
N LYS A 75 -10.67 19.06 2.54
CA LYS A 75 -9.25 19.02 2.90
C LYS A 75 -8.96 18.07 4.07
N LEU A 76 -9.51 16.86 3.97
CA LEU A 76 -9.39 15.87 5.04
C LEU A 76 -7.95 15.35 5.14
N ASP A 77 -7.46 15.26 6.37
CA ASP A 77 -6.23 14.51 6.68
C ASP A 77 -6.50 12.98 6.73
N PHE A 78 -5.44 12.21 6.94
CA PHE A 78 -5.50 10.74 7.02
C PHE A 78 -6.53 10.24 8.05
N TYR A 79 -6.51 10.78 9.27
CA TYR A 79 -7.41 10.34 10.35
C TYR A 79 -8.85 10.78 10.09
N GLN A 80 -9.04 11.95 9.49
CA GLN A 80 -10.34 12.44 9.06
C GLN A 80 -10.92 11.59 7.92
N CYS A 81 -10.09 11.05 7.02
CA CYS A 81 -10.51 10.07 6.02
C CYS A 81 -10.98 8.77 6.67
N ILE A 82 -10.25 8.24 7.66
CA ILE A 82 -10.69 7.08 8.45
C ILE A 82 -12.03 7.36 9.13
N ARG A 83 -12.16 8.52 9.78
CA ARG A 83 -13.41 8.95 10.43
C ARG A 83 -14.56 9.03 9.43
N LEU A 84 -14.32 9.50 8.20
CA LEU A 84 -15.33 9.55 7.15
C LEU A 84 -15.77 8.14 6.69
N ILE A 85 -14.81 7.25 6.43
CA ILE A 85 -15.11 5.86 6.03
C ILE A 85 -15.96 5.17 7.09
N ASN A 86 -15.54 5.24 8.35
CA ASN A 86 -16.29 4.67 9.47
C ASN A 86 -17.64 5.39 9.65
N TYR A 87 -17.70 6.71 9.51
CA TYR A 87 -18.97 7.43 9.59
C TYR A 87 -19.99 6.90 8.58
N ILE A 88 -19.61 6.76 7.32
CA ILE A 88 -20.52 6.27 6.26
C ILE A 88 -20.99 4.85 6.58
N ARG A 89 -20.06 3.96 6.98
CA ARG A 89 -20.40 2.59 7.38
C ARG A 89 -21.36 2.55 8.56
N GLN A 90 -21.18 3.42 9.56
CA GLN A 90 -22.15 3.55 10.66
C GLN A 90 -23.53 3.97 10.15
N GLN A 91 -23.60 4.96 9.25
CA GLN A 91 -24.87 5.44 8.73
C GLN A 91 -25.63 4.32 7.99
N VAL A 92 -24.91 3.49 7.25
CA VAL A 92 -25.49 2.33 6.54
C VAL A 92 -26.00 1.27 7.51
N LEU A 93 -25.26 0.99 8.58
CA LEU A 93 -25.71 0.08 9.64
C LEU A 93 -26.96 0.61 10.35
N ASP A 94 -26.97 1.90 10.69
CA ASP A 94 -28.10 2.55 11.37
C ASP A 94 -29.33 2.66 10.47
N ASN A 95 -29.13 2.76 9.15
CA ASN A 95 -30.20 2.85 8.16
C ASN A 95 -29.86 2.07 6.89
N HIS A 96 -30.23 0.79 6.88
CA HIS A 96 -30.02 -0.12 5.75
C HIS A 96 -30.57 0.35 4.39
N LYS A 97 -31.45 1.37 4.33
CA LYS A 97 -31.89 1.95 3.06
C LYS A 97 -30.75 2.65 2.31
N LEU A 98 -29.73 3.11 3.03
CA LEU A 98 -28.55 3.72 2.43
C LEU A 98 -27.73 2.74 1.58
N ALA A 99 -27.84 1.43 1.84
CA ALA A 99 -27.16 0.42 1.03
C ALA A 99 -27.60 0.42 -0.44
N ASN A 100 -28.81 0.92 -0.72
CA ASN A 100 -29.37 1.05 -2.07
C ASN A 100 -29.61 2.52 -2.46
N CYS A 101 -28.96 3.47 -1.80
CA CYS A 101 -29.09 4.88 -2.17
C CYS A 101 -28.39 5.14 -3.51
N ARG A 102 -28.96 6.07 -4.31
CA ARG A 102 -28.39 6.54 -5.58
C ARG A 102 -27.67 7.90 -5.47
N SER A 103 -27.80 8.51 -4.31
CA SER A 103 -27.17 9.80 -4.00
C SER A 103 -27.02 9.89 -2.50
N PHE A 104 -25.76 10.00 -2.07
CA PHE A 104 -25.39 10.27 -0.68
C PHE A 104 -24.68 11.61 -0.61
N SER A 105 -25.02 12.41 0.39
CA SER A 105 -24.38 13.69 0.65
C SER A 105 -24.06 13.79 2.13
N ILE A 106 -22.89 14.34 2.43
CA ILE A 106 -22.45 14.56 3.80
C ILE A 106 -23.27 15.71 4.39
N SER A 107 -23.76 15.51 5.61
CA SER A 107 -24.46 16.56 6.34
C SER A 107 -23.58 17.80 6.46
N GLU A 108 -24.18 19.00 6.36
CA GLU A 108 -23.48 20.28 6.58
C GLU A 108 -22.74 20.33 7.94
N SER A 109 -23.20 19.54 8.91
CA SER A 109 -22.52 19.37 10.19
C SER A 109 -21.43 18.31 10.08
N THR A 110 -20.20 18.74 9.85
CA THR A 110 -19.00 17.89 9.81
C THR A 110 -18.48 17.50 11.20
N THR A 111 -19.31 17.54 12.24
CA THR A 111 -18.91 17.26 13.63
C THR A 111 -18.38 15.83 13.84
N PHE A 112 -18.68 14.91 12.91
CA PHE A 112 -18.12 13.57 12.93
C PHE A 112 -16.62 13.55 12.67
N LEU A 113 -16.07 14.56 11.97
CA LEU A 113 -14.65 14.68 11.67
C LEU A 113 -13.80 14.87 12.92
N ASP A 114 -14.35 15.34 14.04
CA ASP A 114 -13.64 15.54 15.31
C ASP A 114 -14.03 14.52 16.39
N ASN A 115 -14.85 13.52 16.03
CA ASN A 115 -15.36 12.56 16.99
C ASN A 115 -14.56 11.25 16.96
N ASP A 116 -13.82 10.99 18.04
CA ASP A 116 -13.00 9.78 18.22
C ASP A 116 -13.77 8.47 18.16
N LYS A 117 -15.11 8.50 18.31
CA LYS A 117 -15.95 7.32 18.06
C LYS A 117 -15.66 6.70 16.69
N TYR A 118 -15.37 7.52 15.68
CA TYR A 118 -15.14 7.07 14.30
C TYR A 118 -13.68 6.72 13.99
N LEU A 119 -12.77 6.81 14.97
CA LEU A 119 -11.42 6.23 14.85
C LEU A 119 -11.41 4.73 15.14
N LYS A 120 -12.47 4.21 15.75
CA LYS A 120 -12.63 2.78 15.96
C LYS A 120 -13.22 2.16 14.70
N PRO A 121 -12.59 1.13 14.11
CA PRO A 121 -13.14 0.41 12.97
C PRO A 121 -14.55 -0.10 13.29
N ILE A 122 -15.47 0.10 12.35
CA ILE A 122 -16.84 -0.42 12.47
C ILE A 122 -16.95 -1.81 11.86
N LEU A 123 -16.14 -2.08 10.84
CA LEU A 123 -15.91 -3.40 10.30
C LEU A 123 -14.59 -3.90 10.88
N ASP A 124 -14.60 -5.12 11.40
CA ASP A 124 -13.38 -5.79 11.87
C ASP A 124 -12.44 -6.01 10.68
N ASP A 125 -11.13 -5.76 10.90
CA ASP A 125 -10.06 -5.90 9.91
C ASP A 125 -10.36 -5.27 8.54
N ASP A 126 -10.88 -4.04 8.55
CA ASP A 126 -11.24 -3.33 7.32
C ASP A 126 -10.02 -3.03 6.43
N PRO A 127 -9.84 -3.75 5.31
CA PRO A 127 -8.66 -3.57 4.46
C PRO A 127 -8.62 -2.17 3.82
N LEU A 128 -9.78 -1.54 3.62
CA LEU A 128 -9.87 -0.21 3.01
C LEU A 128 -9.15 0.86 3.85
N LEU A 129 -9.10 0.74 5.18
CA LEU A 129 -8.43 1.71 6.05
C LEU A 129 -6.90 1.74 5.89
N TYR A 130 -6.32 0.78 5.19
CA TYR A 130 -4.88 0.69 4.95
C TYR A 130 -4.49 1.10 3.53
N VAL A 131 -5.40 0.97 2.55
CA VAL A 131 -5.10 1.13 1.11
C VAL A 131 -5.78 2.34 0.45
N PHE A 132 -6.63 3.07 1.18
CA PHE A 132 -7.38 4.19 0.58
C PHE A 132 -6.46 5.32 0.06
N GLU A 133 -5.27 5.48 0.61
CA GLU A 133 -4.30 6.52 0.22
C GLU A 133 -3.58 6.18 -1.10
N SER A 134 -3.44 4.89 -1.41
CA SER A 134 -2.73 4.42 -2.61
C SER A 134 -3.40 4.86 -3.91
N THR A 135 -4.69 5.20 -3.88
CA THR A 135 -5.46 5.70 -5.04
C THR A 135 -5.07 7.10 -5.51
N GLU A 136 -4.27 7.84 -4.75
CA GLU A 136 -3.90 9.23 -5.04
C GLU A 136 -2.69 9.35 -5.98
N ASN A 137 -1.96 8.26 -6.20
CA ASN A 137 -0.66 8.27 -6.88
C ASN A 137 -0.63 7.52 -8.23
N ASP A 138 -1.78 7.07 -8.74
CA ASP A 138 -1.89 6.37 -10.04
C ASP A 138 -1.88 7.32 -11.27
N ASP A 139 -1.17 8.45 -11.20
CA ASP A 139 -0.63 9.12 -12.40
C ASP A 139 0.70 8.46 -12.86
N PHE A 140 1.14 7.41 -12.16
CA PHE A 140 2.10 6.44 -12.67
C PHE A 140 1.34 5.27 -13.28
N SER A 141 0.80 5.48 -14.48
CA SER A 141 0.37 4.40 -15.35
C SER A 141 1.56 3.45 -15.60
N ASP A 142 1.56 2.31 -14.92
CA ASP A 142 2.54 1.22 -15.07
C ASP A 142 2.24 0.35 -16.31
N ASP A 143 1.82 0.99 -17.41
CA ASP A 143 1.73 0.40 -18.75
C ASP A 143 3.03 0.71 -19.52
N ASP A 144 4.17 0.24 -19.00
CA ASP A 144 5.40 0.16 -19.76
C ASP A 144 5.35 -1.09 -20.67
N ASP A 145 4.69 -0.95 -21.82
CA ASP A 145 4.93 -1.79 -23.00
C ASP A 145 6.44 -1.67 -23.34
N PRO A 146 7.24 -2.75 -23.41
CA PRO A 146 8.70 -2.68 -23.48
C PRO A 146 9.28 -2.10 -24.78
N ASN A 147 8.46 -1.48 -25.65
CA ASN A 147 8.86 -1.12 -27.00
C ASN A 147 8.49 0.29 -27.47
N GLU A 148 8.08 1.19 -26.57
CA GLU A 148 7.94 2.61 -26.93
C GLU A 148 9.26 3.36 -26.69
N ASN A 149 9.80 3.85 -27.79
CA ASN A 149 11.01 4.67 -27.89
C ASN A 149 10.85 5.99 -27.11
N ILE A 150 11.22 6.00 -25.83
CA ILE A 150 11.30 7.20 -25.00
C ILE A 150 12.49 8.06 -25.47
N ASN A 151 12.25 8.89 -26.48
CA ASN A 151 13.11 10.03 -26.83
C ASN A 151 12.24 11.27 -27.11
N THR A 152 11.30 11.57 -26.23
CA THR A 152 10.47 12.79 -26.37
C THR A 152 9.95 13.37 -25.05
N ILE A 153 10.78 13.36 -24.00
CA ILE A 153 10.64 14.34 -22.92
C ILE A 153 11.79 15.34 -23.06
N ASN A 154 11.49 16.38 -23.86
CA ASN A 154 12.28 17.60 -24.02
C ASN A 154 12.65 18.17 -22.65
N ASP A 155 13.94 18.29 -22.33
CA ASP A 155 14.79 19.42 -22.72
C ASP A 155 14.29 20.81 -22.32
N SER A 156 13.52 20.91 -21.23
CA SER A 156 13.16 22.21 -20.61
C SER A 156 13.87 22.47 -19.26
N SER A 157 14.22 21.41 -18.53
CA SER A 157 14.92 21.51 -17.23
C SER A 157 16.45 21.50 -17.40
N THR A 158 16.95 20.72 -18.36
CA THR A 158 18.39 20.55 -18.67
C THR A 158 19.01 21.75 -19.38
N THR A 159 18.23 22.47 -20.20
CA THR A 159 18.66 23.70 -20.88
C THR A 159 18.81 24.88 -19.92
N ARG A 160 17.94 25.01 -18.90
CA ARG A 160 18.02 26.10 -17.91
C ARG A 160 19.23 26.00 -16.97
N LEU A 161 19.68 24.78 -16.64
CA LEU A 161 20.84 24.59 -15.76
C LEU A 161 22.18 24.87 -16.46
N LYS A 162 22.26 24.65 -17.79
CA LYS A 162 23.48 24.93 -18.59
C LYS A 162 23.80 26.43 -18.71
N GLU A 163 22.83 27.31 -18.50
CA GLU A 163 22.98 28.77 -18.59
C GLU A 163 23.07 29.48 -17.23
N PHE A 164 23.00 28.73 -16.12
CA PHE A 164 23.04 29.32 -14.78
C PHE A 164 24.48 29.70 -14.41
N ASN A 165 24.77 31.00 -14.39
CA ASN A 165 26.05 31.55 -13.94
C ASN A 165 25.98 31.84 -12.43
N PRO A 166 26.60 31.02 -11.55
CA PRO A 166 26.57 31.25 -10.12
C PRO A 166 27.27 32.57 -9.78
N THR A 167 26.58 33.44 -9.04
CA THR A 167 27.05 34.76 -8.61
C THR A 167 27.57 34.72 -7.17
N THR A 168 27.23 33.69 -6.40
CA THR A 168 27.63 33.53 -4.99
C THR A 168 28.39 32.22 -4.73
N PRO A 169 29.23 32.14 -3.67
CA PRO A 169 29.90 30.91 -3.27
C PRO A 169 28.94 29.75 -2.94
N LEU A 170 27.78 30.06 -2.34
CA LEU A 170 26.77 29.07 -2.00
C LEU A 170 26.13 28.45 -3.25
N GLU A 171 25.86 29.25 -4.28
CA GLU A 171 25.31 28.76 -5.55
C GLU A 171 26.29 27.80 -6.26
N HIS A 172 27.59 28.07 -6.17
CA HIS A 172 28.61 27.16 -6.72
C HIS A 172 28.64 25.82 -5.98
N GLU A 173 28.45 25.84 -4.66
CA GLU A 173 28.38 24.61 -3.85
C GLU A 173 27.11 23.81 -4.14
N LEU A 174 25.96 24.47 -4.26
CA LEU A 174 24.70 23.84 -4.64
C LEU A 174 24.79 23.20 -6.03
N LEU A 175 25.39 23.88 -7.01
CA LEU A 175 25.57 23.34 -8.35
C LEU A 175 26.48 22.11 -8.36
N ASN A 176 27.57 22.14 -7.57
CA ASN A 176 28.44 20.98 -7.40
C ASN A 176 27.69 19.80 -6.77
N HIS A 177 26.90 20.05 -5.74
CA HIS A 177 26.12 19.01 -5.09
C HIS A 177 25.08 18.41 -6.04
N LEU A 178 24.37 19.25 -6.81
CA LEU A 178 23.39 18.82 -7.80
C LEU A 178 24.02 17.92 -8.88
N ARG A 179 25.19 18.31 -9.40
CA ARG A 179 25.94 17.49 -10.36
C ARG A 179 26.38 16.14 -9.79
N ILE A 180 26.78 16.11 -8.51
CA ILE A 180 27.15 14.86 -7.83
C ILE A 180 25.92 13.97 -7.66
N THR A 181 24.78 14.53 -7.27
CA THR A 181 23.54 13.76 -7.10
C THR A 181 23.02 13.21 -8.42
N GLU A 182 23.09 14.00 -9.51
CA GLU A 182 22.71 13.55 -10.85
C GLU A 182 23.59 12.39 -11.33
N GLN A 183 24.91 12.48 -11.13
CA GLN A 183 25.81 11.39 -11.49
C GLN A 183 25.52 10.13 -10.68
N ARG A 184 25.29 10.27 -9.36
CA ARG A 184 24.94 9.13 -8.50
C ARG A 184 23.64 8.48 -8.94
N LEU A 185 22.61 9.28 -9.25
CA LEU A 185 21.33 8.79 -9.74
C LEU A 185 21.53 7.98 -11.03
N HIS A 186 22.23 8.54 -12.01
CA HIS A 186 22.56 7.86 -13.26
C HIS A 186 23.30 6.53 -13.03
N ASP A 187 24.28 6.51 -12.12
CA ASP A 187 25.04 5.30 -11.80
C ASP A 187 24.16 4.25 -11.11
N THR A 188 23.25 4.65 -10.21
CA THR A 188 22.31 3.74 -9.55
C THR A 188 21.27 3.18 -10.52
N GLU A 189 20.75 3.99 -11.44
CA GLU A 189 19.83 3.54 -12.49
C GLU A 189 20.48 2.49 -13.40
N ALA A 190 21.74 2.71 -13.79
CA ALA A 190 22.49 1.73 -14.57
C ALA A 190 22.70 0.41 -13.81
N GLN A 191 22.95 0.48 -12.50
CA GLN A 191 23.06 -0.71 -11.64
C GLN A 191 21.72 -1.45 -11.50
N LEU A 192 20.62 -0.73 -11.29
CA LEU A 192 19.27 -1.32 -11.22
C LEU A 192 18.92 -2.02 -12.51
N ARG A 193 19.12 -1.38 -13.67
CA ARG A 193 18.90 -2.01 -14.99
C ARG A 193 19.69 -3.31 -15.14
N LYS A 194 20.94 -3.33 -14.68
CA LYS A 194 21.77 -4.53 -14.69
C LYS A 194 21.21 -5.62 -13.78
N MET A 195 20.77 -5.27 -12.57
CA MET A 195 20.18 -6.22 -11.62
C MET A 195 18.85 -6.77 -12.13
N THR A 196 17.99 -5.93 -12.70
CA THR A 196 16.74 -6.33 -13.35
C THR A 196 17.00 -7.35 -14.46
N ASN A 197 17.98 -7.09 -15.34
CA ASN A 197 18.35 -8.05 -16.39
C ASN A 197 18.87 -9.38 -15.81
N GLN A 198 19.68 -9.33 -14.74
CA GLN A 198 20.15 -10.54 -14.06
C GLN A 198 18.98 -11.34 -13.48
N VAL A 199 18.02 -10.70 -12.83
CA VAL A 199 16.82 -11.36 -12.28
C VAL A 199 15.99 -11.98 -13.40
N MET A 200 15.82 -11.29 -14.53
CA MET A 200 15.13 -11.83 -15.71
C MET A 200 15.85 -13.05 -16.28
N GLU A 201 17.19 -13.00 -16.39
CA GLU A 201 18.01 -14.13 -16.84
C GLU A 201 17.89 -15.34 -15.89
N TYR A 202 17.97 -15.11 -14.57
CA TYR A 202 17.77 -16.18 -13.58
C TYR A 202 16.36 -16.77 -13.65
N ARG A 203 15.34 -15.92 -13.79
CA ARG A 203 13.95 -16.37 -13.92
C ARG A 203 13.75 -17.24 -15.16
N GLU A 204 14.35 -16.86 -16.29
CA GLU A 204 14.25 -17.63 -17.54
C GLU A 204 15.05 -18.94 -17.48
N MET A 205 16.26 -18.91 -16.91
CA MET A 205 17.05 -20.13 -16.66
C MET A 205 16.28 -21.13 -15.79
N PHE A 206 15.68 -20.63 -14.70
CA PHE A 206 14.90 -21.46 -13.79
C PHE A 206 13.65 -22.01 -14.46
N ARG A 207 12.94 -21.19 -15.25
CA ARG A 207 11.79 -21.62 -16.05
C ARG A 207 12.17 -22.78 -16.97
N GLN A 208 13.28 -22.67 -17.70
CA GLN A 208 13.74 -23.72 -18.62
C GLN A 208 14.21 -24.99 -17.90
N GLN A 209 14.79 -24.90 -16.71
CA GLN A 209 15.25 -26.08 -15.97
C GLN A 209 14.12 -26.84 -15.25
N PHE A 210 13.06 -26.16 -14.82
CA PHE A 210 12.05 -26.75 -13.93
C PHE A 210 10.64 -26.88 -14.53
N VAL A 211 10.25 -26.10 -15.53
CA VAL A 211 8.91 -26.24 -16.16
C VAL A 211 8.87 -27.44 -17.11
N ASP A 212 9.94 -27.68 -17.88
CA ASP A 212 10.02 -28.80 -18.83
C ASP A 212 10.08 -30.19 -18.15
N THR A 213 10.35 -30.25 -16.84
CA THR A 213 10.39 -31.51 -16.07
C THR A 213 9.03 -31.95 -15.55
N VAL A 214 8.03 -31.06 -15.48
CA VAL A 214 6.69 -31.38 -14.95
C VAL A 214 5.78 -31.96 -16.05
N ASP A 215 6.10 -31.74 -17.33
CA ASP A 215 5.34 -32.26 -18.47
C ASP A 215 5.69 -33.71 -18.86
N HIS A 216 6.62 -34.36 -18.16
CA HIS A 216 6.86 -35.82 -18.28
C HIS A 216 6.26 -36.58 -17.09
N THR A 217 4.94 -36.47 -16.91
CA THR A 217 4.20 -37.53 -16.22
C THR A 217 3.91 -38.64 -17.23
N PRO A 218 4.41 -39.87 -17.05
CA PRO A 218 4.03 -40.97 -17.92
C PRO A 218 2.54 -41.25 -17.69
N ASN A 219 1.79 -41.31 -18.79
CA ASN A 219 0.37 -41.63 -18.81
C ASN A 219 0.09 -42.90 -17.98
N PHE A 220 -0.63 -42.76 -16.87
CA PHE A 220 -0.91 -43.86 -15.94
C PHE A 220 -2.03 -44.80 -16.43
N GLU A 221 -2.48 -44.66 -17.68
CA GLU A 221 -3.52 -45.52 -18.28
C GLU A 221 -2.99 -46.79 -18.99
N GLU A 222 -1.67 -46.99 -19.14
CA GLU A 222 -1.14 -48.21 -19.80
C GLU A 222 -0.70 -49.35 -18.86
N ILE A 223 -0.90 -49.25 -17.53
CA ILE A 223 -0.37 -50.27 -16.58
C ILE A 223 -1.40 -51.40 -16.25
N PHE A 224 -2.63 -51.36 -16.77
CA PHE A 224 -3.66 -52.38 -16.48
C PHE A 224 -4.23 -53.13 -17.70
N ALA A 225 -3.46 -53.29 -18.79
CA ALA A 225 -3.91 -54.05 -19.96
C ALA A 225 -3.39 -55.50 -20.07
N ASP A 226 -2.44 -55.93 -19.24
CA ASP A 226 -1.82 -57.27 -19.36
C ASP A 226 -2.01 -58.14 -18.10
N ALA A 227 -3.24 -58.20 -17.58
CA ALA A 227 -3.63 -59.17 -16.55
C ALA A 227 -4.91 -59.93 -16.96
N ASP A 228 -4.88 -60.53 -18.15
CA ASP A 228 -5.72 -61.69 -18.48
C ASP A 228 -5.17 -62.39 -19.73
N THR A 229 -4.21 -63.30 -19.56
CA THR A 229 -4.03 -64.52 -20.39
C THR A 229 -3.26 -65.58 -19.61
#